data_AF-A0A099D204-F1
#
_entry.id   AF-A0A099D204-F1
#
_cell.length_a   1.000
_cell.length_b   1.000
_cell.length_c   1.000
_cell.angle_alpha   90.00
_cell.angle_beta   90.00
_cell.angle_gamma   90.00
#
_symmetry.space_group_name_H-M   'P 1'
#
loop_
_entity.id
_entity.type
_entity.pdbx_description
1 polymer ?
#
loop_
_entity_poly.entity_id
_entity_poly.type
_entity_poly.pdbx_seq_one_letter_code
_entity_poly.pdbx_strand_id
1 'polypeptide(L)'
;MSGRNSQLAVSLTRCRWMLEEAAHALAADRMTATECRNLAEAVETLATTLREHGDHAPEGSAPLAETPSAESSTGDGETEQ
;
A
#
# COMPACT_ATOMS: atom_id res chain seq x y z
N MET A 1 5.14 -8.09 -18.17
CA MET A 1 4.87 -7.38 -16.89
C MET A 1 6.20 -7.13 -16.19
N SER A 2 6.45 -5.90 -15.72
CA SER A 2 7.75 -5.45 -15.20
C SER A 2 8.13 -6.17 -13.90
N GLY A 3 9.27 -6.86 -13.89
CA GLY A 3 9.72 -7.74 -12.79
C GLY A 3 9.92 -7.03 -11.45
N ARG A 4 10.18 -5.72 -11.45
CA ARG A 4 10.40 -4.91 -10.24
C ARG A 4 9.13 -4.76 -9.40
N ASN A 5 7.99 -4.51 -10.04
CA ASN A 5 6.72 -4.32 -9.34
C ASN A 5 6.21 -5.63 -8.75
N SER A 6 6.36 -6.75 -9.47
CA SER A 6 6.02 -8.09 -8.96
C SER A 6 6.91 -8.50 -7.78
N GLN A 7 8.20 -8.19 -7.82
CA GLN A 7 9.11 -8.51 -6.71
C GLN A 7 8.75 -7.70 -5.46
N LEU A 8 8.47 -6.40 -5.60
CA LEU A 8 8.03 -5.57 -4.49
C LEU A 8 6.70 -6.06 -3.90
N ALA A 9 5.74 -6.45 -4.73
CA ALA A 9 4.47 -7.01 -4.27
C ALA A 9 4.66 -8.31 -3.46
N VAL A 10 5.59 -9.18 -3.87
CA VAL A 10 5.95 -10.38 -3.11
C VAL A 10 6.59 -10.01 -1.77
N SER A 11 7.53 -9.06 -1.74
CA SER A 11 8.17 -8.59 -0.51
C SER A 11 7.16 -7.98 0.47
N LEU A 12 6.23 -7.16 -0.01
CA LEU A 12 5.14 -6.58 0.78
C LEU A 12 4.26 -7.67 1.39
N THR A 13 3.85 -8.65 0.58
CA THR A 13 3.03 -9.78 1.04
C THR A 13 3.75 -10.56 2.13
N ARG A 14 5.03 -10.90 1.92
CA ARG A 14 5.84 -11.62 2.90
C ARG A 14 5.97 -10.85 4.22
N CYS A 15 6.22 -9.54 4.15
CA CYS A 15 6.36 -8.70 5.34
C CYS A 15 5.06 -8.64 6.14
N ARG A 16 3.90 -8.56 5.46
CA ARG A 16 2.59 -8.65 6.12
C ARG A 16 2.45 -9.94 6.94
N TRP A 17 2.76 -11.10 6.35
CA TRP A 17 2.71 -12.38 7.07
C TRP A 17 3.67 -12.40 8.29
N MET A 18 4.87 -11.86 8.13
CA MET A 18 5.85 -11.78 9.24
C MET A 18 5.35 -10.89 10.39
N LEU A 19 4.70 -9.77 10.08
CA LEU A 19 4.14 -8.86 11.08
C LEU A 19 2.94 -9.48 11.80
N GLU A 20 2.07 -10.20 11.08
CA GLU A 20 0.94 -10.93 11.67
C GLU A 20 1.43 -12.00 12.65
N GLU A 21 2.43 -12.80 12.26
CA GLU A 21 3.03 -13.82 13.12
C GLU A 21 3.73 -13.20 14.35
N ALA A 22 4.48 -12.11 14.15
CA ALA A 22 5.15 -11.41 15.25
C ALA A 22 4.14 -10.82 16.25
N ALA A 23 3.03 -10.24 15.76
CA ALA A 23 1.97 -9.75 16.63
C ALA A 23 1.35 -10.88 17.46
N HIS A 24 1.12 -12.05 16.84
CA HIS A 24 0.64 -13.23 17.54
C HIS A 24 1.65 -13.75 18.59
N ALA A 25 2.94 -13.78 18.25
CA ALA A 25 4.00 -14.21 19.17
C ALA A 25 4.18 -13.23 20.35
N LEU A 26 4.12 -11.92 20.10
CA LEU A 26 4.17 -10.88 21.13
C LEU A 26 3.01 -10.97 22.10
N ALA A 27 1.79 -11.16 21.60
CA ALA A 27 0.60 -11.31 22.44
C ALA A 27 0.68 -12.55 23.36
N ALA A 28 1.47 -13.55 22.97
CA ALA A 28 1.71 -14.76 23.74
C ALA A 28 2.99 -14.72 24.60
N ASP A 29 3.71 -13.58 24.65
CA ASP A 29 5.02 -13.45 25.31
C ASP A 29 6.07 -14.48 24.85
N ARG A 30 5.98 -14.90 23.57
CA ARG A 30 6.85 -15.91 22.96
C ARG A 30 7.93 -15.33 22.06
N MET A 31 7.92 -14.03 21.81
CA MET A 31 8.86 -13.39 20.91
C MET A 31 10.17 -13.05 21.63
N THR A 32 11.27 -13.58 21.13
CA THR A 32 12.61 -13.34 21.68
C THR A 32 13.18 -12.00 21.21
N ALA A 33 14.14 -11.45 21.96
CA ALA A 33 14.85 -10.23 21.56
C ALA A 33 15.57 -10.37 20.21
N THR A 34 16.04 -11.58 19.86
CA THR A 34 16.67 -11.84 18.56
C THR A 34 15.64 -11.83 17.44
N GLU A 35 14.46 -12.42 17.63
CA GLU A 35 13.37 -12.36 16.65
C GLU A 35 12.89 -10.91 16.45
N CYS A 36 12.82 -10.10 17.52
CA CYS A 36 12.50 -8.68 17.41
C CYS A 36 13.50 -7.93 16.52
N ARG A 37 14.81 -8.16 16.74
CA ARG A 37 15.87 -7.55 15.91
C ARG A 37 15.79 -7.99 14.46
N ASN A 38 15.64 -9.30 14.22
CA ASN A 38 15.55 -9.84 12.86
C ASN A 38 14.34 -9.28 12.09
N LEU A 39 13.19 -9.14 12.79
CA LEU A 39 12.01 -8.52 12.19
C LEU A 39 12.25 -7.05 11.84
N ALA A 40 12.89 -6.29 12.74
CA ALA A 40 13.21 -4.90 12.50
C ALA A 40 14.13 -4.72 11.27
N GLU A 41 15.17 -5.54 11.13
CA GLU A 41 16.07 -5.54 9.96
C GLU A 41 15.32 -5.84 8.65
N ALA A 42 14.39 -6.80 8.68
CA ALA A 42 13.56 -7.12 7.53
C ALA A 42 12.63 -5.96 7.12
N VAL A 43 12.05 -5.27 8.10
CA VAL A 43 11.20 -4.09 7.87
C VAL A 43 12.02 -2.91 7.34
N GLU A 44 13.22 -2.66 7.85
CA GLU A 44 14.10 -1.59 7.34
C GLU A 44 14.55 -1.87 5.89
N THR A 45 14.84 -3.12 5.57
CA THR A 45 15.15 -3.53 4.19
C THR A 45 13.98 -3.22 3.26
N LEU A 46 12.76 -3.57 3.66
CA LEU A 46 11.56 -3.27 2.88
C LEU A 46 11.32 -1.77 2.75
N ALA A 47 11.51 -1.01 3.82
CA ALA A 47 11.39 0.44 3.82
C ALA A 47 12.36 1.07 2.81
N THR A 48 13.61 0.58 2.76
CA THR A 48 14.61 0.99 1.77
C THR A 48 14.15 0.69 0.35
N THR A 49 13.69 -0.54 0.08
CA THR A 49 13.18 -0.91 -1.26
C THR A 49 11.97 -0.06 -1.68
N LEU A 50 11.09 0.30 -0.75
CA LEU A 50 9.94 1.17 -1.03
C LEU A 50 10.36 2.61 -1.37
N ARG A 51 11.34 3.16 -0.67
CA ARG A 51 11.91 4.49 -0.98
C ARG A 51 12.53 4.48 -2.37
N GLU A 52 13.38 3.51 -2.67
CA GLU A 52 13.96 3.34 -4.02
C GLU A 52 12.85 3.16 -5.08
N HIS A 53 11.76 2.45 -4.74
CA HIS A 53 10.62 2.33 -5.63
C HIS A 53 9.97 3.68 -5.94
N GLY A 54 9.71 4.47 -4.90
CA GLY A 54 9.14 5.81 -5.00
C GLY A 54 10.04 6.81 -5.74
N ASP A 55 11.35 6.82 -5.48
CA ASP A 55 12.32 7.70 -6.14
C ASP A 55 12.38 7.49 -7.66
N HIS A 56 12.01 6.29 -8.12
CA HIS A 56 11.93 5.93 -9.54
C HIS A 56 10.50 5.86 -10.07
N ALA A 57 9.50 6.10 -9.23
CA ALA A 57 8.11 6.15 -9.65
C ALA A 57 7.84 7.52 -10.29
N PRO A 58 7.03 7.61 -11.36
CA PRO A 58 6.60 8.90 -11.88
C PRO A 58 5.86 9.66 -10.77
N GLU A 59 6.27 10.89 -10.50
CA GLU A 59 5.52 11.79 -9.62
C GLU A 59 4.18 12.13 -10.29
N GLY A 60 3.14 11.39 -9.94
CA GLY A 60 1.78 11.63 -10.41
C GLY A 60 1.20 10.49 -11.23
N SER A 61 0.38 9.67 -10.57
CA SER A 61 -1.06 9.53 -10.83
C SER A 61 -1.49 8.16 -10.31
N ALA A 62 -1.78 8.08 -9.00
CA ALA A 62 -2.81 7.14 -8.60
C ALA A 62 -4.11 7.69 -9.21
N PRO A 63 -4.89 6.91 -9.98
CA PRO A 63 -6.27 7.29 -10.23
C PRO A 63 -6.94 7.21 -8.86
N LEU A 64 -6.98 8.35 -8.15
CA LEU A 64 -8.03 8.57 -7.18
C LEU A 64 -9.29 8.32 -7.97
N ALA A 65 -9.98 7.23 -7.63
CA ALA A 65 -11.25 6.89 -8.21
C ALA A 65 -12.08 8.17 -8.24
N GLU A 66 -12.26 8.75 -9.44
CA GLU A 66 -13.28 9.73 -9.67
C GLU A 66 -14.58 8.98 -9.38
N THR A 67 -15.06 9.13 -8.15
CA THR A 67 -16.45 8.80 -7.86
C THR A 67 -17.25 9.61 -8.86
N PRO A 68 -18.11 9.00 -9.70
CA PRO A 68 -18.99 9.78 -10.54
C PRO A 68 -19.91 10.53 -9.58
N SER A 69 -19.64 11.83 -9.37
CA SER A 69 -20.57 12.70 -8.67
C SER A 69 -21.81 12.74 -9.55
N ALA A 70 -22.84 12.11 -9.00
CA ALA A 70 -24.15 11.94 -9.60
C ALA A 70 -24.64 13.24 -10.23
N GLU A 71 -25.04 13.10 -11.48
CA GLU A 71 -26.24 13.66 -12.09
C GLU A 71 -27.03 14.62 -11.17
N SER A 72 -27.01 15.92 -11.49
CA SER A 72 -28.17 16.78 -11.28
C SER A 72 -28.72 17.18 -12.63
N SER A 73 -29.56 16.28 -13.13
CA SER A 73 -30.67 16.59 -14.01
C SER A 73 -31.56 17.63 -13.31
N THR A 74 -31.71 18.82 -13.88
CA THR A 74 -32.95 19.60 -13.78
C THR A 74 -33.02 20.46 -15.03
N GLY A 75 -33.85 20.01 -15.97
CA GLY A 75 -34.27 20.80 -17.09
C GLY A 75 -35.33 21.82 -16.65
N ASP A 76 -35.24 23.01 -17.24
CA ASP A 76 -36.30 24.00 -17.38
C ASP A 76 -35.73 24.93 -18.47
N GLY A 77 -36.37 25.26 -19.57
CA GLY A 77 -37.78 25.27 -19.91
C GLY A 77 -37.85 26.31 -21.01
N GLU A 78 -38.21 25.84 -22.20
CA GLU A 78 -38.56 26.59 -23.40
C GLU A 78 -39.43 27.82 -23.11
N THR A 79 -39.05 29.00 -23.64
CA THR A 79 -40.04 30.02 -24.06
C THR A 79 -39.50 30.82 -25.23
N GLU A 80 -40.06 30.53 -26.42
CA GLU A 80 -40.09 31.41 -27.58
C GLU A 80 -40.80 32.73 -27.26
N GLN A 81 -40.32 33.83 -27.87
CA GLN A 81 -41.13 34.89 -28.48
C GLN A 81 -40.27 35.77 -29.39
#